data_AF-A0A4R8XRG5-F1
#
_entry.id   AF-A0A4R8XRG5-F1
#
_cell.length_a   1.000
_cell.length_b   1.000
_cell.length_c   1.000
_cell.angle_alpha   90.00
_cell.angle_beta   90.00
_cell.angle_gamma   90.00
#
_symmetry.space_group_name_H-M   'P 1'
#
loop_
_entity.id
_entity.type
_entity.pdbx_description
1 polymer ?
#
loop_
_entity_poly.entity_id
_entity_poly.type
_entity_poly.pdbx_seq_one_letter_code
_entity_poly.pdbx_strand_id
1 'polypeptide(L)'
;MTDQTSSITPRTTPRILSIAGTDPTGGAGIHADLKSIAANGGYGMAVVTALVAQNTRGVRSVHTPPVAFLRQQLNAVSDDVTIDAVKIGMLAEIDVIHEVRSWLNAHRPPLVVLDPVMVATSGHRLLEPQAEQALRDLIPLADLVTPNVPELAVLLAEPTAANWAAAIEQGKRLSARTGVTVLVKGGHFDEALCPDALVNTHGLLAQSVVEFASPRIATKNTHGTGCSLSSAMATVQARTGDWAASLAEVKDWLQDALIHADDLEVGQGHGPIHHFHRLFAGASAESATPADSVKFSATLWRDVELIRTQIFDLPFITDLGTGVLAERDFAYYLAQDALYLATYSRVLARASEIAPSMHAQRFLADSARRCRDVELELHRNWLGQRDVSSEAGPVTAGYLDHLLGLAEGGNYAVLLAALLPCFWLYADVGERLHTDFLARTETAVHPYAAWLQTYADEEFAAATREVIALTDDAAATASDAQQSAMRQAFATSSRFELDFFDAPRHSVLA
;
A
#
# COMPACT_ATOMS: atom_id res chain seq x y z
N MET A 1 -41.53 -18.77 4.56
CA MET A 1 -40.40 -19.63 4.94
C MET A 1 -39.86 -20.31 3.71
N THR A 2 -38.90 -19.66 3.07
CA THR A 2 -37.88 -20.27 2.20
C THR A 2 -36.63 -19.51 2.57
N ASP A 3 -35.76 -20.18 3.30
CA ASP A 3 -34.45 -19.71 3.74
C ASP A 3 -33.58 -19.53 2.48
N GLN A 4 -33.57 -18.32 1.90
CA GLN A 4 -32.66 -17.96 0.81
C GLN A 4 -31.37 -17.41 1.43
N THR A 5 -30.66 -18.27 2.17
CA THR A 5 -29.22 -18.08 2.31
C THR A 5 -28.62 -18.35 0.94
N SER A 6 -28.15 -17.31 0.26
CA SER A 6 -27.42 -17.46 -1.01
C SER A 6 -26.30 -18.46 -0.77
N SER A 7 -26.35 -19.60 -1.46
CA SER A 7 -25.37 -20.68 -1.34
C SER A 7 -24.09 -20.31 -2.10
N ILE A 8 -23.53 -19.14 -1.79
CA ILE A 8 -22.22 -18.73 -2.29
C ILE A 8 -21.25 -19.78 -1.78
N THR A 9 -20.67 -20.57 -2.68
CA THR A 9 -19.54 -21.44 -2.35
C THR A 9 -18.29 -20.61 -2.60
N PRO A 10 -17.57 -20.18 -1.55
CA PRO A 10 -16.41 -19.32 -1.70
C PRO A 10 -15.38 -19.94 -2.65
N ARG A 11 -14.91 -19.16 -3.62
CA ARG A 11 -13.82 -19.57 -4.54
C ARG A 11 -12.61 -18.68 -4.37
N THR A 12 -11.43 -19.28 -4.38
CA THR A 12 -10.16 -18.55 -4.39
C THR A 12 -10.05 -17.60 -5.59
N THR A 13 -10.53 -18.04 -6.76
CA THR A 13 -10.63 -17.22 -7.98
C THR A 13 -12.04 -17.37 -8.54
N PRO A 14 -12.98 -16.49 -8.19
CA PRO A 14 -14.35 -16.54 -8.69
C PRO A 14 -14.42 -16.05 -10.14
N ARG A 15 -15.31 -16.63 -10.95
CA ARG A 15 -15.56 -16.25 -12.35
C ARG A 15 -16.70 -15.25 -12.40
N ILE A 16 -16.37 -14.02 -12.74
CA ILE A 16 -17.29 -12.88 -12.69
C ILE A 16 -17.62 -12.44 -14.11
N LEU A 17 -18.91 -12.42 -14.45
CA LEU A 17 -19.40 -11.92 -15.73
C LEU A 17 -19.82 -10.46 -15.59
N SER A 18 -19.14 -9.55 -16.30
CA SER A 18 -19.63 -8.18 -16.52
C SER A 18 -20.59 -8.13 -17.71
N ILE A 19 -21.76 -7.52 -17.52
CA ILE A 19 -22.71 -7.18 -18.57
C ILE A 19 -22.82 -5.65 -18.63
N ALA A 20 -22.08 -5.02 -19.54
CA ALA A 20 -22.00 -3.56 -19.64
C ALA A 20 -21.56 -3.08 -21.03
N GLY A 21 -21.58 -1.77 -21.25
CA GLY A 21 -21.02 -1.15 -22.45
C GLY A 21 -19.50 -0.95 -22.38
N THR A 22 -18.88 -0.64 -23.52
CA THR A 22 -17.44 -0.37 -23.60
C THR A 22 -17.11 1.07 -23.24
N ASP A 23 -15.95 1.31 -22.65
CA ASP A 23 -15.24 2.60 -22.72
C ASP A 23 -13.87 2.38 -23.37
N PRO A 24 -13.63 2.80 -24.62
CA PRO A 24 -12.38 2.55 -25.33
C PRO A 24 -11.13 3.12 -24.66
N THR A 25 -11.26 4.12 -23.78
CA THR A 25 -10.11 4.61 -23.00
C THR A 25 -9.73 3.72 -21.82
N GLY A 26 -10.56 2.72 -21.53
CA GLY A 26 -10.29 1.72 -20.52
C GLY A 26 -10.51 2.19 -19.08
N GLY A 27 -11.14 3.36 -18.88
CA GLY A 27 -11.39 3.94 -17.56
C GLY A 27 -12.71 3.50 -16.92
N ALA A 28 -13.72 3.17 -17.73
CA ALA A 28 -15.04 2.71 -17.29
C ALA A 28 -15.54 1.49 -18.09
N GLY A 29 -16.83 1.16 -17.94
CA GLY A 29 -17.50 0.08 -18.68
C GLY A 29 -16.87 -1.30 -18.44
N ILE A 30 -17.02 -2.20 -19.41
CA ILE A 30 -16.45 -3.56 -19.31
C ILE A 30 -14.94 -3.55 -19.09
N HIS A 31 -14.22 -2.54 -19.58
CA HIS A 31 -12.77 -2.48 -19.42
C HIS A 31 -12.38 -2.20 -17.98
N ALA A 32 -13.04 -1.26 -17.31
CA ALA A 32 -12.86 -1.07 -15.87
C ALA A 32 -13.33 -2.29 -15.08
N ASP A 33 -14.44 -2.90 -15.49
CA ASP A 33 -14.96 -4.08 -14.82
C ASP A 33 -13.95 -5.23 -14.84
N LEU A 34 -13.42 -5.58 -16.01
CA LEU A 34 -12.41 -6.63 -16.16
C LEU A 34 -11.13 -6.32 -15.38
N LYS A 35 -10.68 -5.06 -15.37
CA LYS A 35 -9.51 -4.64 -14.59
C LYS A 35 -9.76 -4.76 -13.08
N SER A 36 -10.91 -4.30 -12.59
CA SER A 36 -11.30 -4.42 -11.19
C SER A 36 -11.45 -5.86 -10.75
N ILE A 37 -12.08 -6.71 -11.57
CA ILE A 37 -12.21 -8.14 -11.29
C ILE A 37 -10.83 -8.77 -11.15
N ALA A 38 -9.94 -8.52 -12.11
CA ALA A 38 -8.57 -9.06 -12.08
C ALA A 38 -7.77 -8.53 -10.87
N ALA A 39 -7.81 -7.23 -10.60
CA ALA A 39 -7.11 -6.61 -9.47
C ALA A 39 -7.58 -7.14 -8.10
N ASN A 40 -8.82 -7.61 -8.02
CA ASN A 40 -9.40 -8.19 -6.81
C ASN A 40 -9.42 -9.72 -6.85
N GLY A 41 -8.62 -10.36 -7.71
CA GLY A 41 -8.39 -11.82 -7.69
C GLY A 41 -9.47 -12.69 -8.34
N GLY A 42 -10.35 -12.12 -9.16
CA GLY A 42 -11.34 -12.84 -9.95
C GLY A 42 -10.91 -13.10 -11.39
N TYR A 43 -11.56 -14.06 -12.04
CA TYR A 43 -11.50 -14.27 -13.48
C TYR A 43 -12.62 -13.48 -14.16
N GLY A 44 -12.24 -12.45 -14.92
CA GLY A 44 -13.20 -11.56 -15.59
C GLY A 44 -13.68 -12.09 -16.95
N MET A 45 -14.99 -12.10 -17.15
CA MET A 45 -15.67 -12.30 -18.43
C MET A 45 -16.52 -11.08 -18.74
N ALA A 46 -16.79 -10.81 -20.01
CA ALA A 46 -17.61 -9.68 -20.40
C ALA A 46 -18.57 -10.02 -21.54
N VAL A 47 -19.79 -9.50 -21.43
CA VAL A 47 -20.80 -9.46 -22.48
C VAL A 47 -21.14 -8.00 -22.75
N VAL A 48 -21.03 -7.60 -24.02
CA VAL A 48 -21.12 -6.20 -24.40
C VAL A 48 -22.56 -5.83 -24.75
N THR A 49 -23.10 -4.83 -24.04
CA THR A 49 -24.44 -4.29 -24.28
C THR A 49 -24.44 -3.15 -25.31
N ALA A 50 -23.41 -2.31 -25.29
CA ALA A 50 -23.27 -1.18 -26.21
C ALA A 50 -21.79 -0.85 -26.46
N LEU A 51 -21.49 -0.44 -27.69
CA LEU A 51 -20.21 0.13 -28.09
C LEU A 51 -20.27 1.64 -27.94
N VAL A 52 -19.35 2.25 -27.21
CA VAL A 52 -19.33 3.69 -26.97
C VAL A 52 -18.08 4.29 -27.56
N ALA A 53 -18.20 5.32 -28.38
CA ALA A 53 -17.08 6.18 -28.73
C ALA A 53 -16.91 7.23 -27.63
N GLN A 54 -16.11 6.90 -26.62
CA GLN A 54 -15.86 7.75 -25.45
C GLN A 54 -14.36 7.98 -25.27
N ASN A 55 -14.02 9.12 -24.67
CA ASN A 55 -12.71 9.32 -24.06
C ASN A 55 -12.80 10.12 -22.75
N THR A 56 -11.66 10.48 -22.17
CA THR A 56 -11.59 11.23 -20.91
C THR A 56 -12.22 12.63 -20.96
N ARG A 57 -12.58 13.13 -22.15
CA ARG A 57 -13.28 14.41 -22.37
C ARG A 57 -14.78 14.24 -22.59
N GLY A 58 -15.29 13.01 -22.65
CA GLY A 58 -16.72 12.70 -22.72
C GLY A 58 -17.12 11.71 -23.81
N VAL A 59 -18.43 11.47 -23.90
CA VAL A 59 -19.08 10.58 -24.87
C VAL A 59 -19.35 11.30 -26.19
N ARG A 60 -19.01 10.66 -27.31
CA ARG A 60 -19.25 11.17 -28.67
C ARG A 60 -20.44 10.49 -29.35
N SER A 61 -20.55 9.17 -29.20
CA SER A 61 -21.65 8.37 -29.75
C SER A 61 -21.78 7.04 -29.02
N VAL A 62 -22.99 6.49 -29.03
CA VAL A 62 -23.31 5.15 -28.53
C VAL A 62 -23.90 4.34 -29.69
N HIS A 63 -23.45 3.09 -29.83
CA HIS A 63 -23.99 2.13 -30.78
C HIS A 63 -24.41 0.87 -30.05
N THR A 64 -25.71 0.60 -30.04
CA THR A 64 -26.30 -0.60 -29.46
C THR A 64 -26.44 -1.67 -30.54
N PRO A 65 -25.72 -2.80 -30.44
CA PRO A 65 -25.92 -3.92 -31.37
C PRO A 65 -27.33 -4.49 -31.26
N PRO A 66 -27.83 -5.21 -32.28
CA PRO A 66 -29.12 -5.89 -32.18
C PRO A 66 -29.17 -6.84 -30.98
N VAL A 67 -30.29 -6.84 -30.24
CA VAL A 67 -30.48 -7.65 -29.02
C VAL A 67 -30.29 -9.16 -29.26
N ALA A 68 -30.58 -9.65 -30.46
CA ALA A 68 -30.30 -11.04 -30.83
C ALA A 68 -28.81 -11.40 -30.70
N PHE A 69 -27.90 -10.45 -30.91
CA PHE A 69 -26.47 -10.66 -30.74
C PHE A 69 -26.06 -10.62 -29.26
N LEU A 70 -26.70 -9.77 -28.44
CA LEU A 70 -26.55 -9.82 -26.98
C LEU A 70 -26.92 -11.21 -26.44
N ARG A 71 -28.05 -11.77 -26.88
CA ARG A 71 -28.46 -13.14 -26.52
C ARG A 71 -27.42 -14.18 -26.90
N GLN A 72 -26.84 -14.08 -28.10
CA GLN A 72 -25.79 -15.01 -28.54
C GLN A 72 -24.55 -14.92 -27.63
N GLN A 73 -24.13 -13.72 -27.24
CA GLN A 73 -23.01 -13.53 -26.30
C GLN A 73 -23.32 -14.15 -24.92
N LEU A 74 -24.50 -13.86 -24.38
CA LEU A 74 -24.94 -14.40 -23.09
C LEU A 74 -24.97 -15.93 -23.09
N ASN A 75 -25.58 -16.52 -24.12
CA ASN A 75 -25.63 -17.98 -24.28
C ASN A 75 -24.24 -18.58 -24.44
N ALA A 76 -23.39 -18.01 -25.29
CA ALA A 76 -22.04 -18.53 -25.50
C ALA A 76 -21.22 -18.61 -24.21
N VAL A 77 -21.39 -17.66 -23.27
CA VAL A 77 -20.75 -17.72 -21.96
C VAL A 77 -21.40 -18.79 -21.07
N SER A 78 -22.73 -18.77 -20.95
CA SER A 78 -23.44 -19.67 -20.03
C SER A 78 -23.48 -21.13 -20.47
N ASP A 79 -23.32 -21.41 -21.77
CA ASP A 79 -23.31 -22.76 -22.34
C ASP A 79 -22.01 -23.52 -22.00
N ASP A 80 -20.93 -22.81 -21.68
CA ASP A 80 -19.58 -23.40 -21.49
C ASP A 80 -19.00 -23.12 -20.09
N VAL A 81 -19.20 -21.90 -19.56
CA VAL A 81 -18.55 -21.45 -18.33
C VAL A 81 -19.56 -21.29 -17.20
N THR A 82 -19.36 -21.98 -16.08
CA THR A 82 -20.16 -21.69 -14.88
C THR A 82 -19.82 -20.29 -14.35
N ILE A 83 -20.85 -19.53 -14.01
CA ILE A 83 -20.72 -18.14 -13.56
C ILE A 83 -20.92 -18.09 -12.05
N ASP A 84 -19.94 -17.56 -11.33
CA ASP A 84 -19.99 -17.46 -9.86
C ASP A 84 -20.68 -16.16 -9.42
N ALA A 85 -20.50 -15.08 -10.18
CA ALA A 85 -21.25 -13.83 -10.00
C ALA A 85 -21.43 -13.06 -11.31
N VAL A 86 -22.44 -12.19 -11.35
CA VAL A 86 -22.69 -11.26 -12.45
C VAL A 86 -22.62 -9.83 -11.92
N LYS A 87 -21.88 -8.97 -12.60
CA LYS A 87 -21.95 -7.51 -12.43
C LYS A 87 -22.66 -6.91 -13.64
N ILE A 88 -23.64 -6.07 -13.39
CA ILE A 88 -24.40 -5.37 -14.43
C ILE A 88 -24.06 -3.88 -14.36
N GLY A 89 -23.68 -3.31 -15.50
CA GLY A 89 -23.40 -1.88 -15.65
C GLY A 89 -24.38 -1.19 -16.60
N MET A 90 -23.86 -0.37 -17.51
CA MET A 90 -24.67 0.36 -18.49
C MET A 90 -25.45 -0.59 -19.43
N LEU A 91 -26.77 -0.44 -19.48
CA LEU A 91 -27.67 -1.23 -20.33
C LEU A 91 -28.24 -0.46 -21.54
N ALA A 92 -28.14 0.87 -21.55
CA ALA A 92 -28.58 1.80 -22.59
C ALA A 92 -30.10 1.84 -22.88
N GLU A 93 -30.68 0.73 -23.32
CA GLU A 93 -32.01 0.67 -23.93
C GLU A 93 -32.92 -0.37 -23.27
N ILE A 94 -34.24 -0.18 -23.38
CA ILE A 94 -35.25 -1.03 -22.74
C ILE A 94 -35.16 -2.50 -23.18
N ASP A 95 -34.91 -2.77 -24.46
CA ASP A 95 -34.88 -4.14 -24.99
C ASP A 95 -33.66 -4.91 -24.47
N VAL A 96 -32.54 -4.22 -24.23
CA VAL A 96 -31.35 -4.80 -23.60
C VAL A 96 -31.64 -5.18 -22.16
N ILE A 97 -32.34 -4.32 -21.40
CA ILE A 97 -32.72 -4.62 -20.02
C ILE A 97 -33.63 -5.85 -19.96
N HIS A 98 -34.62 -5.93 -20.86
CA HIS A 98 -35.52 -7.08 -20.95
C HIS A 98 -34.77 -8.38 -21.26
N GLU A 99 -33.80 -8.35 -22.17
CA GLU A 99 -32.98 -9.52 -22.50
C GLU A 99 -32.14 -9.97 -21.30
N VAL A 100 -31.44 -9.05 -20.63
CA VAL A 100 -30.66 -9.36 -19.42
C VAL A 100 -31.55 -9.92 -18.32
N ARG A 101 -32.74 -9.32 -18.09
CA ARG A 101 -33.73 -9.82 -17.13
C ARG A 101 -34.19 -11.24 -17.47
N SER A 102 -34.46 -11.51 -18.75
CA SER A 102 -34.87 -12.85 -19.21
C SER A 102 -33.78 -13.87 -18.94
N TRP A 103 -32.53 -13.53 -19.29
CA TRP A 103 -31.38 -14.40 -19.09
C TRP A 103 -31.11 -14.68 -17.59
N LEU A 104 -31.17 -13.67 -16.72
CA LEU A 104 -31.00 -13.85 -15.27
C LEU A 104 -32.06 -14.77 -14.66
N ASN A 105 -33.33 -14.66 -15.10
CA ASN A 105 -34.39 -15.53 -14.61
C ASN A 105 -34.18 -17.00 -15.00
N ALA A 106 -33.61 -17.23 -16.18
CA ALA A 106 -33.32 -18.56 -16.70
C ALA A 106 -32.09 -19.21 -16.02
N HIS A 107 -31.03 -18.43 -15.80
CA HIS A 107 -29.74 -18.97 -15.34
C HIS A 107 -29.52 -18.86 -13.83
N ARG A 108 -30.11 -17.87 -13.16
CA ARG A 108 -30.04 -17.63 -11.71
C ARG A 108 -28.62 -17.78 -11.14
N PRO A 109 -27.68 -16.92 -11.56
CA PRO A 109 -26.33 -16.93 -11.01
C PRO A 109 -26.36 -16.75 -9.48
N PRO A 110 -25.38 -17.28 -8.73
CA PRO A 110 -25.39 -17.25 -7.27
C PRO A 110 -25.35 -15.84 -6.66
N LEU A 111 -24.77 -14.89 -7.39
CA LEU A 111 -24.60 -13.51 -6.96
C LEU A 111 -24.78 -12.54 -8.14
N VAL A 112 -25.57 -11.49 -7.94
CA VAL A 112 -25.81 -10.41 -8.91
C VAL A 112 -25.59 -9.04 -8.26
N VAL A 113 -24.67 -8.26 -8.82
CA VAL A 113 -24.45 -6.86 -8.44
C VAL A 113 -24.90 -5.94 -9.57
N LEU A 114 -25.79 -5.01 -9.28
CA LEU A 114 -26.31 -4.03 -10.24
C LEU A 114 -25.77 -2.63 -9.93
N ASP A 115 -24.97 -2.08 -10.84
CA ASP A 115 -24.61 -0.66 -10.87
C ASP A 115 -25.58 0.07 -11.80
N PRO A 116 -26.54 0.86 -11.28
CA PRO A 116 -27.64 1.42 -12.06
C PRO A 116 -27.18 2.67 -12.84
N VAL A 117 -26.22 2.48 -13.76
CA VAL A 117 -25.59 3.56 -14.54
C VAL A 117 -26.63 4.27 -15.41
N MET A 118 -26.98 5.50 -15.06
CA MET A 118 -27.93 6.34 -15.82
C MET A 118 -27.26 7.51 -16.53
N VAL A 119 -26.15 8.01 -15.99
CA VAL A 119 -25.42 9.20 -16.46
C VAL A 119 -23.92 8.94 -16.39
N ALA A 120 -23.20 9.31 -17.43
CA ALA A 120 -21.74 9.24 -17.48
C ALA A 120 -21.11 10.25 -16.51
N THR A 121 -19.88 10.01 -16.07
CA THR A 121 -19.09 11.00 -15.30
C THR A 121 -18.97 12.35 -16.02
N SER A 122 -19.03 12.37 -17.36
CA SER A 122 -19.06 13.59 -18.17
C SER A 122 -20.43 14.27 -18.28
N GLY A 123 -21.44 13.79 -17.55
CA GLY A 123 -22.81 14.33 -17.55
C GLY A 123 -23.71 13.88 -18.70
N HIS A 124 -23.23 13.03 -19.62
CA HIS A 124 -24.05 12.52 -20.73
C HIS A 124 -25.02 11.46 -20.23
N ARG A 125 -26.30 11.57 -20.58
CA ARG A 125 -27.31 10.58 -20.19
C ARG A 125 -27.09 9.28 -20.97
N LEU A 126 -26.98 8.17 -20.26
CA LEU A 126 -26.70 6.85 -20.81
C LEU A 126 -27.90 5.92 -20.81
N LEU A 127 -28.93 6.22 -20.02
CA LEU A 127 -30.19 5.48 -19.97
C LEU A 127 -31.34 6.32 -20.54
N GLU A 128 -32.08 5.74 -21.49
CA GLU A 128 -33.30 6.36 -22.00
C GLU A 128 -34.35 6.54 -20.88
N PRO A 129 -35.08 7.67 -20.81
CA PRO A 129 -36.11 7.88 -19.78
C PRO A 129 -37.15 6.76 -19.71
N GLN A 130 -37.52 6.20 -20.86
CA GLN A 130 -38.47 5.08 -20.97
C GLN A 130 -37.93 3.76 -20.40
N ALA A 131 -36.60 3.61 -20.26
CA ALA A 131 -35.95 2.43 -19.73
C ALA A 131 -35.83 2.42 -18.19
N GLU A 132 -36.12 3.54 -17.51
CA GLU A 132 -36.06 3.62 -16.03
C GLU A 132 -36.97 2.61 -15.34
N GLN A 133 -38.18 2.37 -15.89
CA GLN A 133 -39.09 1.39 -15.31
C GLN A 133 -38.56 -0.03 -15.46
N ALA A 134 -38.00 -0.37 -16.63
CA ALA A 134 -37.39 -1.68 -16.86
C ALA A 134 -36.18 -1.90 -15.93
N LEU A 135 -35.41 -0.86 -15.62
CA LEU A 135 -34.31 -0.93 -14.65
C LEU A 135 -34.83 -1.18 -13.23
N ARG A 136 -35.89 -0.49 -12.78
CA ARG A 136 -36.52 -0.74 -11.47
C ARG A 136 -37.02 -2.18 -11.34
N ASP A 137 -37.56 -2.70 -12.43
CA ASP A 137 -38.04 -4.07 -12.57
C ASP A 137 -36.93 -5.14 -12.55
N LEU A 138 -35.67 -4.74 -12.82
CA LEU A 138 -34.49 -5.59 -12.76
C LEU A 138 -33.95 -5.72 -11.32
N ILE A 139 -34.15 -4.70 -10.47
CA ILE A 139 -33.61 -4.65 -9.10
C ILE A 139 -33.89 -5.93 -8.29
N PRO A 140 -35.10 -6.50 -8.28
CA PRO A 140 -35.38 -7.69 -7.47
C PRO A 140 -34.59 -8.94 -7.86
N LEU A 141 -33.85 -8.92 -8.97
CA LEU A 141 -32.95 -9.99 -9.39
C LEU A 141 -31.50 -9.76 -8.94
N ALA A 142 -31.21 -8.64 -8.28
CA ALA A 142 -29.90 -8.33 -7.73
C ALA A 142 -29.80 -8.68 -6.25
N ASP A 143 -28.61 -9.03 -5.79
CA ASP A 143 -28.27 -9.18 -4.37
C ASP A 143 -27.72 -7.88 -3.78
N LEU A 144 -27.07 -7.06 -4.63
CA LEU A 144 -26.57 -5.73 -4.29
C LEU A 144 -26.91 -4.74 -5.41
N VAL A 145 -27.45 -3.57 -5.06
CA VAL A 145 -27.53 -2.40 -5.95
C VAL A 145 -26.63 -1.30 -5.42
N THR A 146 -25.85 -0.65 -6.29
CA THR A 146 -24.85 0.36 -5.90
C THR A 146 -25.18 1.77 -6.41
N PRO A 147 -26.35 2.38 -6.10
CA PRO A 147 -26.70 3.68 -6.64
C PRO A 147 -25.90 4.82 -6.00
N ASN A 148 -25.54 5.83 -6.79
CA ASN A 148 -25.22 7.15 -6.23
C ASN A 148 -26.51 7.89 -5.83
N VAL A 149 -26.36 9.04 -5.17
CA VAL A 149 -27.50 9.81 -4.65
C VAL A 149 -28.52 10.22 -5.74
N PRO A 150 -28.12 10.77 -6.90
CA PRO A 150 -29.05 11.02 -8.00
C PRO A 150 -29.73 9.75 -8.54
N GLU A 151 -28.99 8.65 -8.74
CA GLU A 151 -29.52 7.37 -9.23
C GLU A 151 -30.56 6.80 -8.25
N LEU A 152 -30.26 6.84 -6.95
CA LEU A 152 -31.16 6.38 -5.89
C LEU A 152 -32.52 7.08 -5.94
N ALA A 153 -32.51 8.39 -6.19
CA ALA A 153 -33.73 9.18 -6.34
C ALA A 153 -34.57 8.72 -7.55
N VAL A 154 -33.92 8.44 -8.69
CA VAL A 154 -34.61 7.91 -9.88
C VAL A 154 -35.16 6.50 -9.63
N LEU A 155 -34.42 5.63 -8.93
CA LEU A 155 -34.89 4.29 -8.59
C LEU A 155 -36.10 4.30 -7.66
N LEU A 156 -36.20 5.30 -6.78
CA LEU A 156 -37.34 5.46 -5.87
C LEU A 156 -38.50 6.26 -6.48
N ALA A 157 -38.27 7.00 -7.56
CA ALA A 157 -39.14 8.05 -8.09
C ALA A 157 -39.40 9.17 -7.06
N GLU A 158 -38.33 9.61 -6.40
CA GLU A 158 -38.32 10.65 -5.37
C GLU A 158 -37.37 11.80 -5.75
N PRO A 159 -37.44 12.97 -5.09
CA PRO A 159 -36.40 13.99 -5.21
C PRO A 159 -35.02 13.50 -4.74
N THR A 160 -33.96 14.12 -5.24
CA THR A 160 -32.59 13.85 -4.79
C THR A 160 -32.44 14.21 -3.31
N ALA A 161 -31.85 13.31 -2.51
CA ALA A 161 -31.64 13.55 -1.09
C ALA A 161 -30.81 14.82 -0.85
N ALA A 162 -31.26 15.65 0.08
CA ALA A 162 -30.61 16.93 0.40
C ALA A 162 -29.37 16.80 1.31
N ASN A 163 -29.24 15.66 2.01
CA ASN A 163 -28.12 15.39 2.91
C ASN A 163 -27.94 13.87 3.09
N TRP A 164 -26.85 13.49 3.76
CA TRP A 164 -26.48 12.09 3.96
C TRP A 164 -27.55 11.28 4.71
N ALA A 165 -28.12 11.83 5.79
CA ALA A 165 -29.17 11.16 6.54
C ALA A 165 -30.41 10.85 5.66
N ALA A 166 -30.81 11.80 4.81
CA ALA A 166 -31.91 11.58 3.86
C ALA A 166 -31.58 10.51 2.81
N ALA A 167 -30.32 10.42 2.38
CA ALA A 167 -29.86 9.38 1.44
C ALA A 167 -29.88 7.98 2.08
N ILE A 168 -29.49 7.85 3.35
CA ILE A 168 -29.62 6.60 4.11
C ILE A 168 -31.08 6.17 4.21
N GLU A 169 -32.00 7.09 4.51
CA GLU A 169 -33.43 6.78 4.58
C GLU A 169 -34.01 6.37 3.22
N GLN A 170 -33.54 6.96 2.12
CA GLN A 170 -33.84 6.50 0.77
C GLN A 170 -33.32 5.06 0.53
N GLY A 171 -32.08 4.77 0.93
CA GLY A 171 -31.50 3.43 0.85
C GLY A 171 -32.33 2.39 1.61
N LYS A 172 -32.80 2.71 2.82
CA LYS A 172 -33.68 1.86 3.63
C LYS A 172 -35.00 1.59 2.94
N ARG A 173 -35.62 2.62 2.35
CA ARG A 173 -36.88 2.46 1.58
C ARG A 173 -36.68 1.56 0.37
N LEU A 174 -35.58 1.71 -0.36
CA LEU A 174 -35.29 0.86 -1.52
C LEU A 174 -35.08 -0.60 -1.09
N SER A 175 -34.28 -0.83 -0.04
CA SER A 175 -34.06 -2.17 0.52
C SER A 175 -35.35 -2.81 1.02
N ALA A 176 -36.18 -2.06 1.77
CA ALA A 176 -37.46 -2.55 2.28
C ALA A 176 -38.44 -2.92 1.16
N ARG A 177 -38.49 -2.12 0.07
CA ARG A 177 -39.37 -2.34 -1.08
C ARG A 177 -38.96 -3.55 -1.93
N THR A 178 -37.68 -3.86 -1.99
CA THR A 178 -37.14 -4.81 -2.99
C THR A 178 -36.57 -6.10 -2.39
N GLY A 179 -36.23 -6.12 -1.10
CA GLY A 179 -35.51 -7.25 -0.50
C GLY A 179 -33.99 -7.16 -0.65
N VAL A 180 -33.48 -6.20 -1.42
CA VAL A 180 -32.09 -6.18 -1.89
C VAL A 180 -31.20 -5.36 -0.96
N THR A 181 -29.92 -5.72 -0.88
CA THR A 181 -28.91 -4.90 -0.20
C THR A 181 -28.57 -3.68 -1.06
N VAL A 182 -28.49 -2.50 -0.45
CA VAL A 182 -28.23 -1.25 -1.17
C VAL A 182 -26.93 -0.64 -0.67
N LEU A 183 -25.95 -0.44 -1.56
CA LEU A 183 -24.76 0.36 -1.29
C LEU A 183 -25.00 1.80 -1.73
N VAL A 184 -25.42 2.65 -0.80
CA VAL A 184 -25.65 4.08 -1.04
C VAL A 184 -24.30 4.78 -1.15
N LYS A 185 -24.01 5.41 -2.29
CA LYS A 185 -22.75 6.13 -2.52
C LYS A 185 -22.91 7.64 -2.29
N GLY A 186 -22.29 8.16 -1.23
CA GLY A 186 -22.54 9.51 -0.70
C GLY A 186 -21.49 10.57 -1.03
N GLY A 187 -20.50 10.24 -1.86
CA GLY A 187 -19.37 11.11 -2.23
C GLY A 187 -19.69 12.48 -2.86
N HIS A 188 -20.94 12.97 -2.81
CA HIS A 188 -21.36 14.32 -3.23
C HIS A 188 -21.67 15.27 -2.06
N PHE A 189 -21.73 14.77 -0.81
CA PHE A 189 -22.23 15.56 0.32
C PHE A 189 -21.18 16.30 1.16
N ASP A 190 -19.93 15.81 1.17
CA ASP A 190 -18.88 16.31 2.08
C ASP A 190 -17.58 16.55 1.30
N GLU A 191 -16.90 17.66 1.60
CA GLU A 191 -15.65 18.06 0.94
C GLU A 191 -14.42 17.32 1.50
N ALA A 192 -14.46 16.86 2.75
CA ALA A 192 -13.37 16.17 3.43
C ALA A 192 -13.53 14.64 3.41
N LEU A 193 -14.76 14.13 3.48
CA LEU A 193 -15.06 12.70 3.54
C LEU A 193 -15.95 12.25 2.37
N CYS A 194 -15.80 10.98 2.00
CA CYS A 194 -16.68 10.30 1.05
C CYS A 194 -17.42 9.18 1.79
N PRO A 195 -18.62 9.45 2.36
CA PRO A 195 -19.39 8.45 3.06
C PRO A 195 -20.09 7.51 2.07
N ASP A 196 -20.07 6.22 2.37
CA ASP A 196 -20.85 5.18 1.71
C ASP A 196 -21.53 4.30 2.78
N ALA A 197 -22.64 3.64 2.44
CA ALA A 197 -23.31 2.76 3.40
C ALA A 197 -23.93 1.54 2.73
N LEU A 198 -23.70 0.36 3.34
CA LEU A 198 -24.50 -0.83 3.08
C LEU A 198 -25.78 -0.76 3.90
N VAL A 199 -26.91 -0.91 3.23
CA VAL A 199 -28.23 -0.90 3.84
C VAL A 199 -28.96 -2.20 3.52
N ASN A 200 -29.39 -2.91 4.56
CA ASN A 200 -30.24 -4.09 4.43
C ASN A 200 -31.26 -4.13 5.57
N THR A 201 -32.55 -4.02 5.24
CA THR A 201 -33.63 -4.04 6.24
C THR A 201 -34.17 -5.44 6.55
N HIS A 202 -33.57 -6.48 5.99
CA HIS A 202 -34.06 -7.88 6.05
C HIS A 202 -33.17 -8.80 6.88
N GLY A 203 -32.13 -8.26 7.54
CA GLY A 203 -31.31 -8.98 8.52
C GLY A 203 -30.12 -9.76 7.94
N LEU A 204 -29.70 -9.45 6.71
CA LEU A 204 -28.47 -10.04 6.13
C LEU A 204 -27.18 -9.42 6.67
N LEU A 205 -27.26 -8.27 7.32
CA LEU A 205 -26.14 -7.53 7.90
C LEU A 205 -26.24 -7.56 9.44
N ALA A 206 -25.10 -7.39 10.12
CA ALA A 206 -25.07 -7.27 11.58
C ALA A 206 -25.90 -6.08 12.11
N GLN A 207 -26.00 -5.02 11.32
CA GLN A 207 -26.85 -3.85 11.55
C GLN A 207 -27.57 -3.51 10.25
N SER A 208 -28.75 -2.87 10.34
CA SER A 208 -29.52 -2.50 9.14
C SER A 208 -28.81 -1.48 8.24
N VAL A 209 -27.84 -0.76 8.79
CA VAL A 209 -26.94 0.16 8.10
C VAL A 209 -25.52 -0.08 8.60
N VAL A 210 -24.57 -0.22 7.68
CA VAL A 210 -23.13 -0.25 7.96
C VAL A 210 -22.48 0.87 7.15
N GLU A 211 -22.02 1.91 7.83
CA GLU A 211 -21.41 3.08 7.21
C GLU A 211 -19.89 2.94 7.11
N PHE A 212 -19.35 3.42 6.00
CA PHE A 212 -17.93 3.53 5.73
C PHE A 212 -17.62 4.95 5.30
N ALA A 213 -16.59 5.56 5.88
CA ALA A 213 -16.11 6.87 5.49
C ALA A 213 -14.63 6.80 5.16
N SER A 214 -14.27 7.34 3.99
CA SER A 214 -12.87 7.47 3.57
C SER A 214 -12.55 8.94 3.32
N PRO A 215 -11.30 9.38 3.55
CA PRO A 215 -10.86 10.72 3.19
C PRO A 215 -11.07 10.97 1.69
N ARG A 216 -11.53 12.17 1.33
CA ARG A 216 -11.59 12.57 -0.09
C ARG A 216 -10.18 12.74 -0.62
N ILE A 217 -9.88 12.07 -1.73
CA ILE A 217 -8.62 12.27 -2.47
C ILE A 217 -8.78 13.47 -3.40
N ALA A 218 -7.81 14.40 -3.32
CA ALA A 218 -7.77 15.59 -4.17
C ALA A 218 -7.18 15.25 -5.56
N THR A 219 -7.98 14.57 -6.40
CA THR A 219 -7.62 14.25 -7.79
C THR A 219 -8.76 14.58 -8.77
N LYS A 220 -8.41 14.81 -10.03
CA LYS A 220 -9.36 14.91 -11.15
C LYS A 220 -9.66 13.55 -11.79
N ASN A 221 -8.89 12.52 -11.42
CA ASN A 221 -8.91 11.20 -12.05
C ASN A 221 -9.88 10.25 -11.31
N THR A 222 -11.17 10.53 -11.47
CA THR A 222 -12.27 9.78 -10.82
C THR A 222 -13.14 9.02 -11.81
N HIS A 223 -12.70 8.94 -13.08
CA HIS A 223 -13.45 8.28 -14.13
C HIS A 223 -13.54 6.77 -13.86
N GLY A 224 -14.76 6.23 -13.90
CA GLY A 224 -15.05 4.81 -13.69
C GLY A 224 -15.00 4.30 -12.25
N THR A 225 -14.95 5.18 -11.24
CA THR A 225 -15.04 4.80 -9.81
C THR A 225 -16.25 3.90 -9.50
N GLY A 226 -17.44 4.24 -10.00
CA GLY A 226 -18.66 3.44 -9.79
C GLY A 226 -18.62 2.03 -10.40
N CYS A 227 -18.20 1.93 -11.67
CA CYS A 227 -18.04 0.63 -12.34
C CYS A 227 -16.98 -0.24 -11.64
N SER A 228 -15.91 0.41 -11.18
CA SER A 228 -14.81 -0.27 -10.51
C SER A 228 -15.22 -0.80 -9.14
N LEU A 229 -15.95 0.01 -8.36
CA LEU A 229 -16.49 -0.36 -7.05
C LEU A 229 -17.44 -1.56 -7.15
N SER A 230 -18.43 -1.50 -8.03
CA SER A 230 -19.43 -2.55 -8.19
C SER A 230 -18.82 -3.88 -8.67
N SER A 231 -17.85 -3.82 -9.58
CA SER A 231 -17.12 -5.01 -10.05
C SER A 231 -16.22 -5.62 -8.98
N ALA A 232 -15.56 -4.79 -8.19
CA ALA A 232 -14.77 -5.25 -7.04
C ALA A 232 -15.68 -5.88 -5.97
N MET A 233 -16.83 -5.27 -5.66
CA MET A 233 -17.83 -5.85 -4.74
C MET A 233 -18.32 -7.23 -5.20
N ALA A 234 -18.67 -7.39 -6.49
CA ALA A 234 -19.07 -8.69 -7.03
C ALA A 234 -17.97 -9.75 -6.86
N THR A 235 -16.71 -9.35 -7.02
CA THR A 235 -15.55 -10.25 -6.93
C THR A 235 -15.25 -10.65 -5.49
N VAL A 236 -15.12 -9.67 -4.59
CA VAL A 236 -14.75 -9.92 -3.20
C VAL A 236 -15.88 -10.64 -2.48
N GLN A 237 -17.15 -10.28 -2.72
CA GLN A 237 -18.29 -10.99 -2.13
C GLN A 237 -18.34 -12.45 -2.57
N ALA A 238 -18.07 -12.76 -3.84
CA ALA A 238 -18.02 -14.14 -4.32
C ALA A 238 -16.88 -14.96 -3.67
N ARG A 239 -15.84 -14.29 -3.14
CA ARG A 239 -14.72 -14.92 -2.43
C ARG A 239 -14.95 -15.03 -0.93
N THR A 240 -15.58 -14.05 -0.28
CA THR A 240 -15.66 -13.96 1.19
C THR A 240 -17.03 -14.35 1.74
N GLY A 241 -18.11 -14.09 0.98
CA GLY A 241 -19.49 -14.26 1.43
C GLY A 241 -19.97 -13.22 2.46
N ASP A 242 -19.13 -12.26 2.87
CA ASP A 242 -19.47 -11.22 3.87
C ASP A 242 -19.47 -9.83 3.23
N TRP A 243 -20.64 -9.20 3.20
CA TRP A 243 -20.84 -7.90 2.56
C TRP A 243 -20.05 -6.78 3.22
N ALA A 244 -20.00 -6.74 4.56
CA ALA A 244 -19.35 -5.66 5.29
C ALA A 244 -17.82 -5.78 5.16
N ALA A 245 -17.30 -7.00 5.29
CA ALA A 245 -15.88 -7.27 5.06
C ALA A 245 -15.49 -7.00 3.60
N SER A 246 -16.35 -7.37 2.65
CA SER A 246 -16.12 -7.09 1.23
C SER A 246 -16.05 -5.60 0.94
N LEU A 247 -16.97 -4.81 1.50
CA LEU A 247 -16.93 -3.37 1.30
C LEU A 247 -15.69 -2.72 1.92
N ALA A 248 -15.27 -3.16 3.11
CA ALA A 248 -14.04 -2.67 3.72
C ALA A 248 -12.83 -2.89 2.79
N GLU A 249 -12.64 -4.12 2.32
CA GLU A 249 -11.52 -4.46 1.43
C GLU A 249 -11.56 -3.67 0.11
N VAL A 250 -12.74 -3.55 -0.49
CA VAL A 250 -12.95 -2.83 -1.75
C VAL A 250 -12.73 -1.33 -1.58
N LYS A 251 -13.16 -0.75 -0.46
CA LYS A 251 -12.97 0.67 -0.16
C LYS A 251 -11.49 1.01 0.01
N ASP A 252 -10.73 0.16 0.70
CA ASP A 252 -9.30 0.33 0.86
C ASP A 252 -8.58 0.26 -0.50
N TRP A 253 -8.90 -0.74 -1.32
CA TRP A 253 -8.37 -0.83 -2.69
C TRP A 253 -8.72 0.38 -3.55
N LEU A 254 -9.98 0.83 -3.52
CA LEU A 254 -10.41 1.98 -4.32
C LEU A 254 -9.77 3.29 -3.87
N GLN A 255 -9.55 3.46 -2.56
CA GLN A 255 -8.85 4.61 -2.00
C GLN A 255 -7.43 4.70 -2.55
N ASP A 256 -6.68 3.60 -2.49
CA ASP A 256 -5.32 3.53 -3.03
C ASP A 256 -5.31 3.74 -4.55
N ALA A 257 -6.25 3.14 -5.29
CA ALA A 257 -6.38 3.33 -6.73
C ALA A 257 -6.63 4.80 -7.12
N LEU A 258 -7.26 5.58 -6.25
CA LEU A 258 -7.45 7.03 -6.42
C LEU A 258 -6.19 7.82 -6.04
N ILE A 259 -5.47 7.42 -4.99
CA ILE A 259 -4.19 8.04 -4.59
C ILE A 259 -3.18 7.95 -5.74
N HIS A 260 -3.09 6.79 -6.39
CA HIS A 260 -2.17 6.52 -7.50
C HIS A 260 -2.74 6.85 -8.88
N ALA A 261 -3.94 7.45 -8.96
CA ALA A 261 -4.59 7.70 -10.25
C ALA A 261 -3.79 8.67 -11.13
N ASP A 262 -3.08 9.61 -10.52
CA ASP A 262 -2.31 10.63 -11.22
C ASP A 262 -1.04 10.08 -11.91
N ASP A 263 -0.58 8.89 -11.50
CA ASP A 263 0.61 8.23 -12.06
C ASP A 263 0.39 7.71 -13.50
N LEU A 264 -0.88 7.57 -13.93
CA LEU A 264 -1.21 6.93 -15.21
C LEU A 264 -1.08 7.85 -16.44
N GLU A 265 -1.17 9.17 -16.27
CA GLU A 265 -1.12 10.16 -17.36
C GLU A 265 -2.06 9.86 -18.56
N VAL A 266 -3.26 9.31 -18.31
CA VAL A 266 -4.20 8.91 -19.38
C VAL A 266 -5.14 10.05 -19.77
N GLY A 267 -4.88 10.64 -20.94
CA GLY A 267 -5.74 11.65 -21.57
C GLY A 267 -5.64 13.03 -20.94
N GLN A 268 -6.56 13.94 -21.30
CA GLN A 268 -6.49 15.37 -20.93
C GLN A 268 -7.75 15.89 -20.20
N GLY A 269 -8.72 15.01 -19.95
CA GLY A 269 -9.96 15.34 -19.24
C GLY A 269 -10.00 14.73 -17.84
N HIS A 270 -11.10 14.05 -17.49
CA HIS A 270 -11.16 13.25 -16.26
C HIS A 270 -10.52 11.88 -16.53
N GLY A 271 -9.33 11.65 -15.95
CA GLY A 271 -8.61 10.40 -16.11
C GLY A 271 -9.20 9.25 -15.27
N PRO A 272 -8.77 8.01 -15.55
CA PRO A 272 -9.22 6.82 -14.83
C PRO A 272 -8.54 6.68 -13.46
N ILE A 273 -9.12 5.85 -12.59
CA ILE A 273 -8.42 5.36 -11.40
C ILE A 273 -7.29 4.39 -11.80
N HIS A 274 -6.33 4.17 -10.91
CA HIS A 274 -5.26 3.20 -11.12
C HIS A 274 -5.66 1.78 -10.66
N HIS A 275 -6.44 1.04 -11.46
CA HIS A 275 -6.94 -0.31 -11.12
C HIS A 275 -5.86 -1.29 -10.62
N PHE A 276 -4.67 -1.21 -11.23
CA PHE A 276 -3.57 -2.13 -10.98
C PHE A 276 -2.49 -1.54 -10.07
N HIS A 277 -2.81 -0.58 -9.20
CA HIS A 277 -1.79 0.12 -8.39
C HIS A 277 -0.97 -0.89 -7.57
N ARG A 278 -1.59 -1.93 -7.01
CA ARG A 278 -0.88 -3.03 -6.31
C ARG A 278 -0.04 -3.93 -7.22
N LEU A 279 -0.46 -4.14 -8.47
CA LEU A 279 0.25 -5.00 -9.43
C LEU A 279 1.43 -4.26 -10.07
N PHE A 280 1.21 -3.00 -10.45
CA PHE A 280 2.24 -2.15 -11.06
C PHE A 280 3.16 -1.52 -10.02
N ALA A 281 2.78 -1.44 -8.74
CA ALA A 281 3.76 -1.27 -7.67
C ALA A 281 4.88 -2.34 -7.72
N GLY A 282 4.59 -3.54 -8.25
CA GLY A 282 5.60 -4.58 -8.53
C GLY A 282 6.23 -4.54 -9.92
N ALA A 283 5.56 -4.00 -10.94
CA ALA A 283 6.07 -3.95 -12.32
C ALA A 283 6.91 -2.69 -12.62
N SER A 284 6.67 -1.62 -11.87
CA SER A 284 7.58 -0.48 -11.80
C SER A 284 8.94 -0.90 -11.28
N ALA A 285 9.13 -2.09 -10.68
CA ALA A 285 10.40 -2.60 -10.15
C ALA A 285 11.48 -2.95 -11.17
N GLU A 286 11.20 -2.90 -12.47
CA GLU A 286 12.27 -2.83 -13.49
C GLU A 286 12.73 -1.38 -13.77
N SER A 287 12.11 -0.38 -13.14
CA SER A 287 12.54 1.03 -13.10
C SER A 287 12.40 1.74 -11.72
N ALA A 288 11.94 1.06 -10.66
CA ALA A 288 11.63 1.56 -9.31
C ALA A 288 11.16 0.40 -8.39
N THR A 289 12.08 -0.09 -7.56
CA THR A 289 12.04 -1.23 -6.61
C THR A 289 10.85 -1.33 -5.61
N PRO A 290 10.58 -2.52 -5.03
CA PRO A 290 9.35 -2.88 -4.30
C PRO A 290 9.30 -2.37 -2.84
N ALA A 291 8.46 -1.36 -2.59
CA ALA A 291 7.99 -0.96 -1.26
C ALA A 291 6.48 -0.67 -1.35
N ASP A 292 5.70 -1.26 -0.45
CA ASP A 292 4.33 -0.86 -0.03
C ASP A 292 3.51 -2.02 0.57
N SER A 293 4.19 -3.09 0.99
CA SER A 293 4.16 -3.34 2.44
C SER A 293 5.16 -2.36 3.06
N VAL A 294 4.79 -1.59 4.09
CA VAL A 294 5.79 -0.87 4.90
C VAL A 294 6.82 -1.91 5.33
N LYS A 295 8.03 -1.81 4.78
CA LYS A 295 9.12 -2.72 5.09
C LYS A 295 9.32 -2.72 6.61
N PHE A 296 9.65 -3.88 7.18
CA PHE A 296 9.85 -3.99 8.63
C PHE A 296 10.91 -2.99 9.09
N SER A 297 12.00 -2.87 8.32
CA SER A 297 13.06 -1.88 8.46
C SER A 297 12.56 -0.43 8.41
N ALA A 298 11.62 -0.10 7.53
CA ALA A 298 11.01 1.23 7.48
C ALA A 298 10.21 1.56 8.76
N THR A 299 9.58 0.55 9.36
CA THR A 299 8.95 0.71 10.68
C THR A 299 9.98 0.95 11.78
N LEU A 300 11.07 0.15 11.81
CA LEU A 300 12.18 0.34 12.76
C LEU A 300 12.76 1.76 12.69
N TRP A 301 12.99 2.25 11.47
CA TRP A 301 13.57 3.57 11.22
C TRP A 301 12.67 4.70 11.71
N ARG A 302 11.36 4.55 11.54
CA ARG A 302 10.36 5.48 12.06
C ARG A 302 10.29 5.43 13.59
N ASP A 303 10.33 4.24 14.19
CA ASP A 303 10.21 4.07 15.65
C ASP A 303 11.36 4.76 16.42
N VAL A 304 12.53 4.93 15.79
CA VAL A 304 13.69 5.62 16.38
C VAL A 304 13.85 7.08 15.95
N GLU A 305 12.84 7.68 15.30
CA GLU A 305 12.90 9.07 14.82
C GLU A 305 13.39 10.07 15.88
N LEU A 306 12.91 9.95 17.12
CA LEU A 306 13.36 10.80 18.23
C LEU A 306 14.86 10.64 18.52
N ILE A 307 15.39 9.42 18.48
CA ILE A 307 16.82 9.15 18.71
C ILE A 307 17.65 9.75 17.57
N ARG A 308 17.18 9.61 16.32
CA ARG A 308 17.86 10.19 15.15
C ARG A 308 17.95 11.71 15.26
N THR A 309 16.85 12.38 15.59
CA THR A 309 16.85 13.82 15.83
C THR A 309 17.82 14.20 16.95
N GLN A 310 17.82 13.46 18.07
CA GLN A 310 18.76 13.69 19.17
C GLN A 310 20.23 13.56 18.74
N ILE A 311 20.57 12.62 17.87
CA ILE A 311 21.93 12.45 17.32
C ILE A 311 22.36 13.72 16.58
N PHE A 312 21.51 14.26 15.70
CA PHE A 312 21.85 15.47 14.95
C PHE A 312 21.93 16.72 15.81
N ASP A 313 21.17 16.76 16.91
CA ASP A 313 21.22 17.86 17.88
C ASP A 313 22.45 17.80 18.81
N LEU A 314 23.25 16.72 18.77
CA LEU A 314 24.47 16.61 19.56
C LEU A 314 25.52 17.64 19.09
N PRO A 315 26.12 18.42 20.02
CA PRO A 315 27.26 19.27 19.70
C PRO A 315 28.42 18.55 19.01
N PHE A 316 28.63 17.25 19.27
CA PHE A 316 29.67 16.45 18.63
C PHE A 316 29.42 16.34 17.12
N ILE A 317 28.17 16.03 16.71
CA ILE A 317 27.78 15.93 15.31
C ILE A 317 27.79 17.32 14.64
N THR A 318 27.26 18.33 15.34
CA THR A 318 27.28 19.72 14.85
C THR A 318 28.72 20.24 14.64
N ASP A 319 29.59 20.01 15.63
CA ASP A 319 30.98 20.47 15.60
C ASP A 319 31.82 19.65 14.60
N LEU A 320 31.51 18.37 14.43
CA LEU A 320 32.13 17.49 13.43
C LEU A 320 31.81 17.98 12.02
N GLY A 321 30.53 18.30 11.75
CA GLY A 321 30.09 18.82 10.46
C GLY A 321 30.58 20.25 10.17
N THR A 322 30.83 21.05 11.20
CA THR A 322 31.39 22.39 11.05
C THR A 322 32.91 22.43 11.01
N GLY A 323 33.58 21.33 11.38
CA GLY A 323 35.03 21.22 11.44
C GLY A 323 35.66 21.87 12.67
N VAL A 324 34.86 22.33 13.63
CA VAL A 324 35.34 22.98 14.87
C VAL A 324 35.47 22.02 16.05
N LEU A 325 35.09 20.74 15.87
CA LEU A 325 35.21 19.71 16.90
C LEU A 325 36.64 19.65 17.44
N ALA A 326 36.78 19.56 18.76
CA ALA A 326 38.07 19.45 19.40
C ALA A 326 38.76 18.13 19.01
N GLU A 327 40.03 18.19 18.60
CA GLU A 327 40.80 17.00 18.20
C GLU A 327 40.82 15.92 19.28
N ARG A 328 40.85 16.31 20.56
CA ARG A 328 40.79 15.38 21.70
C ARG A 328 39.50 14.55 21.68
N ASP A 329 38.36 15.18 21.45
CA ASP A 329 37.06 14.52 21.51
C ASP A 329 36.89 13.58 20.30
N PHE A 330 37.38 13.99 19.13
CA PHE A 330 37.45 13.12 17.96
C PHE A 330 38.42 11.94 18.15
N ALA A 331 39.58 12.17 18.78
CA ALA A 331 40.54 11.11 19.08
C ALA A 331 40.00 10.09 20.09
N TYR A 332 39.28 10.55 21.12
CA TYR A 332 38.57 9.65 22.05
C TYR A 332 37.54 8.80 21.31
N TYR A 333 36.71 9.42 20.48
CA TYR A 333 35.72 8.74 19.66
C TYR A 333 36.36 7.66 18.77
N LEU A 334 37.43 7.98 18.04
CA LEU A 334 38.12 6.99 17.19
C LEU A 334 38.76 5.85 17.99
N ALA A 335 39.28 6.13 19.19
CA ALA A 335 39.84 5.09 20.06
C ALA A 335 38.75 4.09 20.51
N GLN A 336 37.58 4.61 20.88
CA GLN A 336 36.43 3.78 21.23
C GLN A 336 35.86 3.03 20.02
N ASP A 337 35.84 3.66 18.84
CA ASP A 337 35.34 3.05 17.60
C ASP A 337 36.23 1.90 17.15
N ALA A 338 37.56 2.01 17.28
CA ALA A 338 38.46 0.89 17.02
C ALA A 338 38.18 -0.32 17.92
N LEU A 339 37.95 -0.10 19.22
CA LEU A 339 37.59 -1.17 20.16
C LEU A 339 36.21 -1.77 19.82
N TYR A 340 35.26 -0.91 19.43
CA TYR A 340 33.94 -1.33 18.98
C TYR A 340 34.04 -2.22 17.73
N LEU A 341 34.67 -1.75 16.65
CA LEU A 341 34.83 -2.46 15.38
C LEU A 341 35.55 -3.80 15.53
N ALA A 342 36.55 -3.88 16.42
CA ALA A 342 37.24 -5.12 16.72
C ALA A 342 36.29 -6.21 17.26
N THR A 343 35.33 -5.84 18.10
CA THR A 343 34.33 -6.78 18.63
C THR A 343 33.14 -6.94 17.68
N TYR A 344 32.68 -5.86 17.06
CA TYR A 344 31.62 -5.85 16.06
C TYR A 344 31.91 -6.79 14.89
N SER A 345 33.16 -6.83 14.41
CA SER A 345 33.59 -7.80 13.38
C SER A 345 33.40 -9.26 13.80
N ARG A 346 33.59 -9.59 15.09
CA ARG A 346 33.36 -10.94 15.62
C ARG A 346 31.86 -11.25 15.67
N VAL A 347 31.03 -10.27 16.02
CA VAL A 347 29.58 -10.41 16.01
C VAL A 347 29.05 -10.57 14.59
N LEU A 348 29.57 -9.83 13.61
CA LEU A 348 29.27 -10.01 12.18
C LEU A 348 29.67 -11.40 11.68
N ALA A 349 30.85 -11.91 12.08
CA ALA A 349 31.28 -13.27 11.75
C ALA A 349 30.34 -14.32 12.36
N ARG A 350 29.87 -14.09 13.59
CA ARG A 350 28.85 -14.96 14.21
C ARG A 350 27.50 -14.88 13.49
N ALA A 351 27.06 -13.69 13.11
CA ALA A 351 25.85 -13.49 12.32
C ALA A 351 25.94 -14.20 10.96
N SER A 352 27.11 -14.15 10.32
CA SER A 352 27.42 -14.93 9.13
C SER A 352 27.27 -16.42 9.39
N GLU A 353 27.82 -16.97 10.47
CA GLU A 353 27.75 -18.41 10.75
C GLU A 353 26.31 -18.94 10.87
N ILE A 354 25.43 -18.16 11.49
CA ILE A 354 24.03 -18.56 11.74
C ILE A 354 23.06 -18.09 10.63
N ALA A 355 23.56 -17.41 9.59
CA ALA A 355 22.73 -16.88 8.53
C ALA A 355 22.10 -18.02 7.67
N PRO A 356 20.81 -17.91 7.30
CA PRO A 356 20.07 -18.99 6.65
C PRO A 356 20.37 -19.13 5.15
N SER A 357 20.98 -18.12 4.52
CA SER A 357 21.27 -18.11 3.08
C SER A 357 22.76 -17.91 2.80
N MET A 358 23.29 -18.58 1.77
CA MET A 358 24.69 -18.41 1.36
C MET A 358 25.04 -16.96 0.99
N HIS A 359 24.06 -16.21 0.48
CA HIS A 359 24.19 -14.80 0.16
C HIS A 359 24.46 -13.97 1.43
N ALA A 360 23.62 -14.13 2.44
CA ALA A 360 23.76 -13.46 3.73
C ALA A 360 25.07 -13.86 4.45
N GLN A 361 25.42 -15.15 4.41
CA GLN A 361 26.69 -15.64 4.96
C GLN A 361 27.89 -14.91 4.35
N ARG A 362 27.97 -14.87 3.01
CA ARG A 362 29.09 -14.21 2.32
C ARG A 362 29.15 -12.72 2.63
N PHE A 363 28.02 -12.02 2.53
CA PHE A 363 27.97 -10.59 2.75
C PHE A 363 28.39 -10.21 4.18
N LEU A 364 27.92 -10.93 5.20
CA LEU A 364 28.26 -10.66 6.60
C LEU A 364 29.73 -11.00 6.91
N ALA A 365 30.27 -12.07 6.32
CA ALA A 365 31.69 -12.40 6.44
C ALA A 365 32.60 -11.33 5.79
N ASP A 366 32.23 -10.85 4.60
CA ASP A 366 32.94 -9.77 3.92
C ASP A 366 32.85 -8.46 4.71
N SER A 367 31.72 -8.18 5.35
CA SER A 367 31.53 -7.01 6.21
C SER A 367 32.37 -7.11 7.48
N ALA A 368 32.47 -8.29 8.10
CA ALA A 368 33.36 -8.53 9.23
C ALA A 368 34.83 -8.25 8.88
N ARG A 369 35.27 -8.69 7.69
CA ARG A 369 36.62 -8.40 7.18
C ARG A 369 36.83 -6.90 6.98
N ARG A 370 35.88 -6.21 6.32
CA ARG A 370 35.97 -4.76 6.10
C ARG A 370 36.07 -3.96 7.40
N CYS A 371 35.31 -4.32 8.44
CA CYS A 371 35.44 -3.68 9.76
C CYS A 371 36.87 -3.81 10.33
N ARG A 372 37.55 -4.94 10.11
CA ARG A 372 38.95 -5.13 10.53
C ARG A 372 39.92 -4.29 9.71
N ASP A 373 39.70 -4.18 8.41
CA ASP A 373 40.54 -3.36 7.55
C ASP A 373 40.46 -1.87 7.96
N VAL A 374 39.25 -1.37 8.26
CA VAL A 374 39.01 -0.01 8.78
C VAL A 374 39.67 0.19 10.15
N GLU A 375 39.46 -0.73 11.10
CA GLU A 375 40.07 -0.67 12.44
C GLU A 375 41.61 -0.61 12.36
N LEU A 376 42.22 -1.47 11.54
CA LEU A 376 43.67 -1.48 11.30
C LEU A 376 44.18 -0.19 10.64
N GLU A 377 43.38 0.45 9.79
CA GLU A 377 43.72 1.72 9.17
C GLU A 377 43.63 2.88 10.17
N LEU A 378 42.58 2.93 11.01
CA LEU A 378 42.46 3.89 12.11
C LEU A 378 43.62 3.78 13.10
N HIS A 379 44.01 2.56 13.45
CA HIS A 379 45.18 2.31 14.31
C HIS A 379 46.49 2.81 13.67
N ARG A 380 46.71 2.57 12.38
CA ARG A 380 47.93 2.99 11.67
C ARG A 380 48.01 4.50 11.45
N ASN A 381 46.91 5.13 11.03
CA ASN A 381 46.91 6.50 10.53
C ASN A 381 46.62 7.55 11.61
N TRP A 382 45.93 7.17 12.70
CA TRP A 382 45.46 8.14 13.70
C TRP A 382 45.89 7.81 15.13
N LEU A 383 45.70 6.57 15.58
CA LEU A 383 45.84 6.21 17.00
C LEU A 383 47.29 5.86 17.38
N GLY A 384 48.07 5.27 16.47
CA GLY A 384 49.46 4.85 16.74
C GLY A 384 50.46 5.98 17.07
N GLN A 385 50.05 7.24 16.94
CA GLN A 385 50.86 8.43 17.25
C GLN A 385 50.29 9.28 18.41
N ARG A 386 49.17 8.87 19.04
CA ARG A 386 48.45 9.64 20.05
C ARG A 386 48.28 8.84 21.36
N ASP A 387 48.28 9.53 22.49
CA ASP A 387 48.07 8.93 23.81
C ASP A 387 46.56 8.84 24.09
N VAL A 388 45.97 7.69 23.77
CA VAL A 388 44.54 7.42 23.88
C VAL A 388 44.33 6.08 24.61
N SER A 389 43.31 6.04 25.45
CA SER A 389 43.00 4.85 26.25
C SER A 389 42.75 3.63 25.37
N SER A 390 43.34 2.49 25.75
CA SER A 390 43.11 1.18 25.14
C SER A 390 41.95 0.42 25.79
N GLU A 391 41.32 1.01 26.81
CA GLU A 391 40.18 0.42 27.50
C GLU A 391 38.85 0.97 26.97
N ALA A 392 37.85 0.08 26.90
CA ALA A 392 36.50 0.45 26.52
C ALA A 392 35.86 1.29 27.63
N GLY A 393 35.38 2.49 27.27
CA GLY A 393 34.55 3.30 28.14
C GLY A 393 33.22 2.62 28.46
N PRO A 394 32.45 3.12 29.45
CA PRO A 394 31.23 2.46 29.92
C PRO A 394 30.16 2.30 28.83
N VAL A 395 30.05 3.27 27.91
CA VAL A 395 29.11 3.19 26.79
C VAL A 395 29.54 2.11 25.79
N THR A 396 30.80 2.13 25.37
CA THR A 396 31.38 1.12 24.47
C THR A 396 31.25 -0.28 25.05
N ALA A 397 31.61 -0.46 26.32
CA ALA A 397 31.50 -1.74 27.02
C ALA A 397 30.03 -2.23 27.05
N GLY A 398 29.09 -1.36 27.43
CA GLY A 398 27.66 -1.70 27.46
C GLY A 398 27.10 -2.07 26.08
N TYR A 399 27.53 -1.36 25.03
CA TYR A 399 27.11 -1.68 23.66
C TYR A 399 27.69 -3.03 23.20
N LEU A 400 28.96 -3.30 23.49
CA LEU A 400 29.59 -4.58 23.16
C LEU A 400 28.95 -5.75 23.91
N ASP A 401 28.63 -5.59 25.19
CA ASP A 401 27.94 -6.61 25.98
C ASP A 401 26.54 -6.92 25.40
N HIS A 402 25.82 -5.88 24.96
CA HIS A 402 24.53 -6.04 24.27
C HIS A 402 24.65 -6.89 23.00
N LEU A 403 25.59 -6.55 22.12
CA LEU A 403 25.77 -7.26 20.84
C LEU A 403 26.28 -8.69 21.04
N LEU A 404 27.24 -8.90 21.94
CA LEU A 404 27.75 -10.22 22.28
C LEU A 404 26.67 -11.11 22.90
N GLY A 405 25.84 -10.56 23.80
CA GLY A 405 24.73 -11.28 24.40
C GLY A 405 23.72 -11.78 23.36
N LEU A 406 23.39 -10.95 22.36
CA LEU A 406 22.53 -11.36 21.25
C LEU A 406 23.18 -12.38 20.32
N ALA A 407 24.51 -12.29 20.12
CA ALA A 407 25.28 -13.22 19.28
C ALA A 407 25.28 -14.65 19.83
N GLU A 408 25.34 -14.79 21.15
CA GLU A 408 25.23 -16.08 21.85
C GLU A 408 23.81 -16.65 21.81
N GLY A 409 22.79 -15.78 21.76
CA GLY A 409 21.38 -16.18 21.72
C GLY A 409 20.96 -16.94 20.44
N GLY A 410 21.78 -16.93 19.39
CA GLY A 410 21.59 -17.74 18.17
C GLY A 410 20.40 -17.36 17.28
N ASN A 411 19.69 -16.27 17.59
CA ASN A 411 18.58 -15.78 16.78
C ASN A 411 19.08 -14.79 15.72
N TYR A 412 19.24 -15.29 14.49
CA TYR A 412 19.74 -14.51 13.35
C TYR A 412 18.99 -13.19 13.13
N ALA A 413 17.65 -13.21 13.14
CA ALA A 413 16.84 -12.05 12.83
C ALA A 413 17.01 -10.93 13.87
N VAL A 414 17.01 -11.28 15.16
CA VAL A 414 17.21 -10.32 16.26
C VAL A 414 18.64 -9.77 16.26
N LEU A 415 19.63 -10.63 16.01
CA LEU A 415 21.02 -10.20 15.91
C LEU A 415 21.24 -9.21 14.75
N LEU A 416 20.63 -9.49 13.59
CA LEU A 416 20.74 -8.62 12.42
C LEU A 416 20.09 -7.25 12.67
N ALA A 417 18.93 -7.22 13.33
CA ALA A 417 18.28 -5.97 13.73
C ALA A 417 19.13 -5.16 14.74
N ALA A 418 19.92 -5.81 15.60
CA ALA A 418 20.84 -5.13 16.52
C ALA A 418 22.08 -4.56 15.82
N LEU A 419 22.55 -5.21 14.76
CA LEU A 419 23.69 -4.76 13.96
C LEU A 419 23.34 -3.58 13.04
N LEU A 420 22.09 -3.53 12.55
CA LEU A 420 21.66 -2.55 11.54
C LEU A 420 21.92 -1.07 11.88
N PRO A 421 21.72 -0.57 13.13
CA PRO A 421 21.95 0.84 13.47
C PRO A 421 23.37 1.34 13.15
N CYS A 422 24.41 0.53 13.37
CA CYS A 422 25.79 0.90 13.08
C CYS A 422 26.02 1.17 11.58
N PHE A 423 25.30 0.47 10.69
CA PHE A 423 25.33 0.75 9.25
C PHE A 423 24.48 1.99 8.92
N TRP A 424 23.23 1.99 9.39
CA TRP A 424 22.22 2.93 8.88
C TRP A 424 22.35 4.34 9.47
N LEU A 425 22.58 4.46 10.78
CA LEU A 425 22.75 5.77 11.40
C LEU A 425 24.03 6.45 10.94
N TYR A 426 25.12 5.71 10.74
CA TYR A 426 26.35 6.25 10.19
C TYR A 426 26.21 6.70 8.74
N ALA A 427 25.45 5.97 7.91
CA ALA A 427 25.16 6.39 6.55
C ALA A 427 24.31 7.68 6.53
N ASP A 428 23.27 7.76 7.37
CA ASP A 428 22.41 8.96 7.49
C ASP A 428 23.18 10.18 8.01
N VAL A 429 24.08 9.99 8.99
CA VAL A 429 24.99 11.06 9.47
C VAL A 429 25.97 11.47 8.38
N GLY A 430 26.62 10.50 7.72
CA GLY A 430 27.59 10.75 6.65
C GLY A 430 26.98 11.52 5.48
N GLU A 431 25.82 11.10 4.98
CA GLU A 431 25.12 11.73 3.87
C GLU A 431 24.73 13.19 4.17
N ARG A 432 24.15 13.45 5.35
CA ARG A 432 23.72 14.80 5.75
C ARG A 432 24.89 15.74 5.96
N LEU A 433 25.90 15.30 6.72
CA LEU A 433 27.09 16.12 6.96
C LEU A 433 27.91 16.33 5.68
N HIS A 434 27.94 15.37 4.76
CA HIS A 434 28.61 15.51 3.46
C HIS A 434 27.86 16.49 2.54
N THR A 435 26.54 16.45 2.54
CA THR A 435 25.71 17.44 1.82
C THR A 435 25.98 18.86 2.33
N ASP A 436 26.01 19.03 3.65
CA ASP A 436 26.35 20.32 4.28
C ASP A 436 27.80 20.74 4.02
N PHE A 437 28.73 19.78 3.91
CA PHE A 437 30.12 20.02 3.53
C PHE A 437 30.25 20.52 2.08
N LEU A 438 29.58 19.88 1.11
CA LEU A 438 29.59 20.31 -0.30
C LEU A 438 28.93 21.66 -0.52
N ALA A 439 27.94 22.02 0.31
CA ALA A 439 27.26 23.31 0.25
C ALA A 439 28.14 24.50 0.72
N ARG A 440 29.27 24.23 1.41
CA ARG A 440 30.17 25.28 1.91
C ARG A 440 31.14 25.73 0.81
N THR A 441 31.18 27.03 0.58
CA THR A 441 32.04 27.70 -0.41
C THR A 441 33.44 28.07 0.12
N GLU A 442 33.79 27.62 1.32
CA GLU A 442 35.08 27.95 1.95
C GLU A 442 36.24 27.08 1.43
N THR A 443 37.35 27.75 1.11
CA THR A 443 38.58 27.15 0.55
C THR A 443 39.47 26.43 1.59
N ALA A 444 38.98 26.20 2.81
CA ALA A 444 39.76 25.58 3.89
C ALA A 444 39.61 24.05 3.90
N VAL A 445 40.72 23.33 4.13
CA VAL A 445 40.72 21.87 4.25
C VAL A 445 40.02 21.48 5.55
N HIS A 446 38.87 20.80 5.46
CA HIS A 446 38.12 20.35 6.62
C HIS A 446 38.92 19.28 7.40
N PRO A 447 39.19 19.47 8.72
CA PRO A 447 40.08 18.58 9.48
C PRO A 447 39.65 17.11 9.49
N TYR A 448 38.35 16.86 9.35
CA TYR A 448 37.73 15.53 9.39
C TYR A 448 37.20 15.06 8.02
N ALA A 449 37.67 15.65 6.91
CA ALA A 449 37.19 15.35 5.56
C ALA A 449 37.25 13.87 5.21
N ALA A 450 38.33 13.17 5.61
CA ALA A 450 38.50 11.75 5.36
C ALA A 450 37.38 10.91 5.99
N TRP A 451 36.98 11.23 7.22
CA TRP A 451 35.88 10.54 7.90
C TRP A 451 34.55 10.82 7.20
N LEU A 452 34.28 12.09 6.87
CA LEU A 452 33.05 12.49 6.16
C LEU A 452 32.92 11.85 4.78
N GLN A 453 34.03 11.65 4.08
CA GLN A 453 34.06 11.00 2.76
C GLN A 453 33.80 9.49 2.86
N THR A 454 34.40 8.81 3.84
CA THR A 454 34.21 7.36 4.02
C THR A 454 32.75 6.97 4.23
N TYR A 455 32.01 7.72 5.05
CA TYR A 455 30.61 7.39 5.36
C TYR A 455 29.59 7.97 4.37
N ALA A 456 30.03 8.83 3.45
CA ALA A 456 29.23 9.31 2.32
C ALA A 456 29.51 8.52 1.02
N ASP A 457 30.38 7.51 1.07
CA ASP A 457 30.75 6.71 -0.09
C ASP A 457 29.64 5.73 -0.50
N GLU A 458 29.51 5.52 -1.80
CA GLU A 458 28.49 4.65 -2.38
C GLU A 458 28.68 3.17 -2.01
N GLU A 459 29.92 2.71 -1.76
CA GLU A 459 30.17 1.35 -1.28
C GLU A 459 29.60 1.14 0.13
N PHE A 460 29.72 2.13 1.00
CA PHE A 460 29.13 2.10 2.35
C PHE A 460 27.60 2.16 2.27
N ALA A 461 27.05 3.06 1.45
CA ALA A 461 25.61 3.15 1.21
C ALA A 461 25.02 1.85 0.64
N ALA A 462 25.74 1.19 -0.28
CA ALA A 462 25.35 -0.11 -0.82
C ALA A 462 25.36 -1.21 0.24
N ALA A 463 26.38 -1.25 1.10
CA ALA A 463 26.42 -2.18 2.22
C ALA A 463 25.26 -1.97 3.20
N THR A 464 24.91 -0.71 3.50
CA THR A 464 23.76 -0.37 4.34
C THR A 464 22.45 -0.87 3.74
N ARG A 465 22.20 -0.63 2.44
CA ARG A 465 21.00 -1.14 1.75
C ARG A 465 20.91 -2.66 1.79
N GLU A 466 22.03 -3.35 1.70
CA GLU A 466 22.09 -4.80 1.77
C GLU A 466 21.71 -5.32 3.18
N VAL A 467 22.22 -4.73 4.26
CA VAL A 467 21.83 -5.12 5.63
C VAL A 467 20.34 -4.83 5.89
N ILE A 468 19.81 -3.71 5.36
CA ILE A 468 18.38 -3.38 5.41
C ILE A 468 17.55 -4.49 4.75
N ALA A 469 17.93 -4.89 3.53
CA ALA A 469 17.24 -5.94 2.79
C ALA A 469 17.27 -7.29 3.54
N LEU A 470 18.44 -7.69 4.06
CA LEU A 470 18.56 -8.91 4.86
C LEU A 470 17.72 -8.85 6.14
N THR A 471 17.57 -7.67 6.75
CA THR A 471 16.71 -7.46 7.93
C THR A 471 15.23 -7.61 7.60
N ASP A 472 14.79 -7.08 6.46
CA ASP A 472 13.42 -7.25 5.98
C ASP A 472 13.11 -8.71 5.63
N ASP A 473 14.03 -9.41 4.98
CA ASP A 473 13.90 -10.83 4.66
C ASP A 473 13.82 -11.68 5.94
N ALA A 474 14.66 -11.38 6.93
CA ALA A 474 14.62 -12.06 8.22
C ALA A 474 13.31 -11.80 8.97
N ALA A 475 12.77 -10.57 8.92
CA ALA A 475 11.51 -10.20 9.56
C ALA A 475 10.30 -10.87 8.89
N ALA A 476 10.31 -11.04 7.56
CA ALA A 476 9.21 -11.65 6.81
C ALA A 476 8.92 -13.10 7.22
N THR A 477 9.92 -13.80 7.78
CA THR A 477 9.80 -15.19 8.25
C THR A 477 9.79 -15.31 9.78
N ALA A 478 9.94 -14.20 10.50
CA ALA A 478 9.98 -14.14 11.95
C ALA A 478 8.56 -14.15 12.55
N SER A 479 8.39 -14.86 13.67
CA SER A 479 7.16 -14.78 14.49
C SER A 479 6.99 -13.38 15.10
N ASP A 480 5.76 -13.04 15.50
CA ASP A 480 5.46 -11.74 16.15
C ASP A 480 6.36 -11.47 17.37
N ALA A 481 6.65 -12.50 18.18
CA ALA A 481 7.56 -12.40 19.32
C ALA A 481 9.00 -12.08 18.89
N GLN A 482 9.47 -12.67 17.80
CA GLN A 482 10.79 -12.36 17.23
C GLN A 482 10.80 -10.96 16.62
N GLN A 483 9.74 -10.54 15.92
CA GLN A 483 9.62 -9.17 15.40
C GLN A 483 9.62 -8.12 16.53
N SER A 484 8.93 -8.37 17.65
CA SER A 484 9.02 -7.51 18.84
C SER A 484 10.44 -7.47 19.41
N ALA A 485 11.13 -8.61 19.51
CA ALA A 485 12.53 -8.65 19.96
C ALA A 485 13.48 -7.91 19.00
N MET A 486 13.25 -8.00 17.69
CA MET A 486 13.99 -7.25 16.68
C MET A 486 13.81 -5.74 16.87
N ARG A 487 12.57 -5.26 17.07
CA ARG A 487 12.29 -3.83 17.35
C ARG A 487 13.03 -3.36 18.59
N GLN A 488 13.00 -4.15 19.66
CA GLN A 488 13.69 -3.82 20.90
C GLN A 488 15.21 -3.76 20.71
N ALA A 489 15.80 -4.76 20.05
CA ALA A 489 17.24 -4.81 19.81
C ALA A 489 17.74 -3.64 18.95
N PHE A 490 17.00 -3.30 17.88
CA PHE A 490 17.29 -2.15 17.03
C PHE A 490 17.20 -0.83 17.82
N ALA A 491 16.16 -0.66 18.64
CA ALA A 491 15.99 0.55 19.46
C ALA A 491 17.08 0.67 20.54
N THR A 492 17.47 -0.43 21.18
CA THR A 492 18.57 -0.46 22.15
C THR A 492 19.91 -0.11 21.51
N SER A 493 20.23 -0.72 20.37
CA SER A 493 21.46 -0.41 19.63
C SER A 493 21.47 1.04 19.13
N SER A 494 20.34 1.56 18.64
CA SER A 494 20.20 2.98 18.27
C SER A 494 20.41 3.95 19.45
N ARG A 495 19.98 3.58 20.66
CA ARG A 495 20.26 4.37 21.87
C ARG A 495 21.75 4.36 22.20
N PHE A 496 22.40 3.20 22.09
CA PHE A 496 23.85 3.13 22.27
C PHE A 496 24.61 3.96 21.25
N GLU A 497 24.16 4.06 20.00
CA GLU A 497 24.78 4.95 19.00
C GLU A 497 24.69 6.43 19.43
N LEU A 498 23.53 6.87 19.91
CA LEU A 498 23.38 8.23 20.47
C LEU A 498 24.35 8.46 21.63
N ASP A 499 24.37 7.54 22.60
CA ASP A 499 25.23 7.66 23.77
C ASP A 499 26.71 7.59 23.38
N PHE A 500 27.06 6.85 22.32
CA PHE A 500 28.41 6.71 21.80
C PHE A 500 28.91 8.01 21.16
N PHE A 501 28.07 8.69 20.36
CA PHE A 501 28.38 10.02 19.84
C PHE A 501 28.45 11.09 20.94
N ASP A 502 27.75 10.91 22.06
CA ASP A 502 27.76 11.85 23.19
C ASP A 502 28.92 11.60 24.18
N ALA A 503 29.41 10.35 24.26
CA ALA A 503 30.45 9.91 25.19
C ALA A 503 31.72 10.78 25.25
N PRO A 504 32.25 11.34 24.14
CA PRO A 504 33.44 12.20 24.20
C PRO A 504 33.29 13.38 25.15
N ARG A 505 32.08 13.93 25.35
CA ARG A 505 31.86 15.07 26.26
C ARG A 505 31.90 14.71 27.74
N HIS A 506 31.58 13.45 28.07
CA HIS A 506 31.56 12.96 29.45
C HIS A 506 32.93 12.45 29.91
N SER A 507 33.89 12.32 28.98
CA SER A 507 35.29 11.93 29.25
C SER A 507 36.08 12.99 30.06
N VAL A 508 35.49 14.18 30.28
CA VAL A 508 36.14 15.32 30.96
C VAL A 508 36.23 15.16 32.49
N LEU A 509 35.67 14.09 33.07
CA LEU A 509 35.61 13.89 34.54
C LEU A 509 36.44 12.70 35.07
N ALA A 510 37.36 12.12 34.29
CA ALA A 510 38.31 11.12 34.78
C ALA A 510 39.73 11.67 34.91
#